data_AF-H3C915-F1
#
_entry.id   AF-H3C915-F1
#
_cell.length_a   1.000
_cell.length_b   1.000
_cell.length_c   1.000
_cell.angle_alpha   90.00
_cell.angle_beta   90.00
_cell.angle_gamma   90.00
#
_symmetry.space_group_name_H-M   'P 1'
#
loop_
_entity.id
_entity.type
_entity.pdbx_description
1 polymer ?
#
loop_
_entity_poly.entity_id
_entity_poly.type
_entity_poly.pdbx_seq_one_letter_code
_entity_poly.pdbx_strand_id
1 'polypeptide(L)'
;REVHFWFATGGAGFCLSRRLAEKMAPWASGSRFEQTSAKIRLPDDCTVGFIVEERLGVSMVHSSLFHSHLENLLLISHSSVPQQVTLSYGMFENKLNSIEFKGSFSKEDDPSRFKSVHCALYPLTSWCP
;
A
#
# COMPACT_ATOMS: atom_id res chain seq x y z
N ARG A 1 2.09 -0.99 30.45
CA ARG A 1 0.69 -1.19 30.00
C ARG A 1 0.78 -1.69 28.57
N GLU A 2 0.11 -2.79 28.27
CA GLU A 2 0.02 -3.33 26.92
C GLU A 2 -0.86 -2.43 26.05
N VAL A 3 -0.51 -2.28 24.77
CA VAL A 3 -1.18 -1.39 23.82
C VAL A 3 -1.40 -2.18 22.54
N HIS A 4 -2.62 -2.15 22.00
CA HIS A 4 -2.99 -2.88 20.80
C HIS A 4 -3.69 -1.94 19.83
N PHE A 5 -3.09 -1.78 18.65
CA PHE A 5 -3.63 -0.93 17.59
C PHE A 5 -3.46 -1.60 16.24
N TRP A 6 -4.36 -1.26 15.32
CA TRP A 6 -4.20 -1.58 13.92
C TRP A 6 -3.19 -0.61 13.28
N PHE A 7 -2.59 -1.01 12.16
CA PHE A 7 -1.88 -0.10 11.27
C PHE A 7 -2.13 -0.51 9.81
N ALA A 8 -2.03 0.43 8.88
CA ALA A 8 -2.13 0.16 7.46
C ALA A 8 -0.73 -0.12 6.89
N THR A 9 -0.54 -1.26 6.22
CA THR A 9 0.76 -1.66 5.65
C THR A 9 1.27 -0.63 4.65
N GLY A 10 2.46 -0.07 4.88
CA GLY A 10 3.01 1.00 4.03
C GLY A 10 3.15 0.59 2.56
N GLY A 11 3.55 -0.66 2.31
CA GLY A 11 3.71 -1.21 0.95
C GLY A 11 2.41 -1.39 0.16
N ALA A 12 1.25 -1.44 0.82
CA ALA A 12 -0.05 -1.45 0.14
C ALA A 12 -0.50 -0.02 -0.24
N GLY A 13 0.09 0.99 0.39
CA GLY A 13 -0.42 2.36 0.39
C GLY A 13 -1.58 2.54 1.37
N PHE A 14 -1.77 3.78 1.82
CA PHE A 14 -2.87 4.18 2.70
C PHE A 14 -3.21 5.66 2.46
N CYS A 15 -4.37 6.09 2.95
CA CYS A 15 -4.83 7.47 2.80
C CYS A 15 -5.18 8.08 4.15
N LEU A 16 -4.84 9.35 4.33
CA LEU A 16 -5.22 10.15 5.49
C LEU A 16 -5.88 11.43 4.98
N SER A 17 -6.99 11.82 5.60
CA SER A 17 -7.57 13.14 5.32
C SER A 17 -6.64 14.23 5.84
N ARG A 18 -6.66 15.40 5.19
CA ARG A 18 -5.91 16.58 5.64
C ARG A 18 -6.17 16.91 7.11
N ARG A 19 -7.44 16.90 7.53
CA ARG A 19 -7.82 17.20 8.92
C ARG A 19 -7.22 16.22 9.92
N LEU A 20 -7.10 14.94 9.56
CA LEU A 20 -6.45 13.94 10.40
C LEU A 20 -4.94 14.19 10.46
N ALA A 21 -4.30 14.43 9.32
CA ALA A 21 -2.86 14.74 9.25
C ALA A 21 -2.50 16.00 10.07
N GLU A 22 -3.33 17.04 10.04
CA GLU A 22 -3.15 18.24 10.87
C GLU A 22 -3.22 17.91 12.38
N LYS A 23 -4.16 17.04 12.78
CA LYS A 23 -4.25 16.55 14.18
C LYS A 23 -3.06 15.69 14.60
N MET A 24 -2.39 15.02 13.66
CA MET A 24 -1.19 14.21 13.93
C MET A 24 0.05 15.07 14.21
N ALA A 25 0.02 16.38 13.92
CA ALA A 25 1.19 17.26 14.03
C ALA A 25 1.95 17.19 15.37
N PRO A 26 1.31 17.07 16.55
CA PRO A 26 2.01 16.96 17.84
C PRO A 26 2.90 15.70 17.98
N TRP A 27 2.75 14.71 17.11
CA TRP A 27 3.56 13.49 17.07
C TRP A 27 4.30 13.29 15.74
N ALA A 28 3.86 13.94 14.66
CA ALA A 28 4.37 13.68 13.32
C ALA A 28 5.16 14.84 12.68
N SER A 29 5.04 16.07 13.16
CA SER A 29 5.68 17.21 12.48
C SER A 29 7.13 17.45 12.94
N GLY A 30 8.01 17.78 11.99
CA GLY A 30 9.45 17.94 12.25
C GLY A 30 10.09 16.64 12.74
N SER A 31 11.01 16.72 13.70
CA SER A 31 11.68 15.54 14.29
C SER A 31 10.77 14.66 15.15
N ARG A 32 9.52 15.07 15.39
CA ARG A 32 8.62 14.35 16.31
C ARG A 32 8.23 12.96 15.80
N PHE A 33 8.14 12.79 14.47
CA PHE A 33 7.79 11.49 13.90
C PHE A 33 8.86 10.44 14.22
N GLU A 34 10.13 10.78 13.98
CA GLU A 34 11.28 9.95 14.32
C GLU A 34 11.34 9.67 15.83
N GLN A 35 11.12 10.69 16.67
CA GLN A 35 11.08 10.51 18.13
C GLN A 35 9.93 9.58 18.56
N THR A 36 8.78 9.67 17.91
CA THR A 36 7.62 8.83 18.20
C THR A 36 7.90 7.38 17.80
N SER A 37 8.42 7.17 16.58
CA SER A 37 8.86 5.86 16.09
C SER A 37 9.92 5.23 17.01
N ALA A 38 10.96 5.98 17.38
CA ALA A 38 12.03 5.51 18.26
C ALA A 38 11.51 5.11 19.65
N LYS A 39 10.50 5.82 20.16
CA LYS A 39 9.88 5.53 21.45
C LYS A 39 9.10 4.22 21.44
N ILE A 40 8.35 3.95 20.37
CA ILE A 40 7.56 2.72 20.24
C ILE A 40 8.35 1.56 19.62
N ARG A 41 9.50 1.86 19.00
CA ARG A 41 10.39 0.91 18.31
C ARG A 41 9.69 0.15 17.19
N LEU A 42 8.89 0.86 16.40
CA LEU A 42 8.15 0.30 15.27
C LEU A 42 8.43 1.10 13.99
N PRO A 43 8.25 0.50 12.80
CA PRO A 43 8.42 1.17 11.51
C PRO A 43 7.46 2.33 11.28
N ASP A 44 7.64 3.07 10.19
CA ASP A 44 6.89 4.29 9.88
C ASP A 44 5.38 4.05 9.75
N ASP A 45 4.97 2.97 9.09
CA ASP A 45 3.56 2.62 8.90
C ASP A 45 2.86 2.26 10.22
N CYS A 46 3.53 1.48 11.06
CA CYS A 46 3.12 1.24 12.45
C CYS A 46 3.08 2.55 13.26
N THR A 47 4.00 3.48 13.05
CA THR A 47 4.04 4.77 13.75
C THR A 47 2.85 5.64 13.36
N VAL A 48 2.47 5.66 12.08
CA VAL A 48 1.24 6.32 11.63
C VAL A 48 0.01 5.69 12.29
N GLY A 49 -0.10 4.35 12.25
CA GLY A 49 -1.20 3.62 12.89
C GLY A 49 -1.31 3.92 14.39
N PHE A 50 -0.17 3.92 15.09
CA PHE A 50 -0.10 4.29 16.51
C PHE A 50 -0.60 5.71 16.78
N ILE A 51 -0.21 6.70 15.96
CA ILE A 51 -0.70 8.07 16.16
C ILE A 51 -2.22 8.14 15.91
N VAL A 52 -2.72 7.47 14.88
CA VAL A 52 -4.14 7.52 14.49
C VAL A 52 -5.04 6.81 15.50
N GLU A 53 -4.75 5.55 15.83
CA GLU A 53 -5.56 4.72 16.72
C GLU A 53 -5.32 5.08 18.20
N GLU A 54 -4.06 5.14 18.66
CA GLU A 54 -3.75 5.27 20.09
C GLU A 54 -3.68 6.72 20.57
N ARG A 55 -3.14 7.65 19.76
CA ARG A 55 -3.02 9.06 20.18
C ARG A 55 -4.26 9.88 19.89
N LEU A 56 -4.93 9.60 18.77
CA LEU A 56 -6.07 10.37 18.32
C LEU A 56 -7.42 9.65 18.52
N GLY A 57 -7.42 8.34 18.83
CA GLY A 57 -8.65 7.57 19.06
C GLY A 57 -9.51 7.44 17.80
N VAL A 58 -8.90 7.47 16.62
CA VAL A 58 -9.59 7.36 15.33
C VAL A 58 -9.38 5.95 14.78
N SER A 59 -10.48 5.20 14.62
CA SER A 59 -10.42 3.88 14.00
C SER A 59 -10.13 3.98 12.50
N MET A 60 -9.24 3.12 12.01
CA MET A 60 -8.98 2.99 10.59
C MET A 60 -10.08 2.24 9.87
N VAL A 61 -10.28 2.62 8.60
CA VAL A 61 -11.23 1.96 7.70
C VAL A 61 -10.46 0.95 6.85
N HIS A 62 -10.85 -0.32 6.94
CA HIS A 62 -10.26 -1.39 6.15
C HIS A 62 -10.81 -1.33 4.72
N SER A 63 -9.93 -1.50 3.73
CA SER A 63 -10.29 -1.54 2.33
C SER A 63 -9.57 -2.69 1.64
N SER A 64 -10.31 -3.54 0.93
CA SER A 64 -9.77 -4.65 0.14
C SER A 64 -9.25 -4.23 -1.23
N LEU A 65 -9.11 -2.92 -1.48
CA LEU A 65 -8.68 -2.35 -2.76
C LEU A 65 -7.21 -1.91 -2.77
N PHE A 66 -6.53 -2.01 -1.62
CA PHE A 66 -5.12 -1.65 -1.48
C PHE A 66 -4.30 -2.92 -1.34
N HIS A 67 -3.29 -3.09 -2.20
CA HIS A 67 -2.58 -4.36 -2.33
C HIS A 67 -1.06 -4.19 -2.19
N SER A 68 -0.46 -5.04 -1.36
CA SER A 68 0.99 -5.12 -1.13
C SER A 68 1.53 -6.42 -1.71
N HIS A 69 2.81 -6.43 -2.12
CA HIS A 69 3.47 -7.68 -2.50
C HIS A 69 3.65 -8.65 -1.31
N LEU A 70 3.25 -8.28 -0.10
CA LEU A 70 3.23 -9.17 1.07
C LEU A 70 1.95 -10.01 1.18
N GLU A 71 1.06 -9.97 0.19
CA GLU A 71 -0.12 -10.83 0.08
C GLU A 71 -0.07 -11.71 -1.17
N ASN A 72 -0.98 -12.66 -1.34
CA ASN A 72 -1.02 -13.47 -2.56
C ASN A 72 -1.68 -12.70 -3.72
N LEU A 73 -0.88 -11.97 -4.51
CA LEU A 73 -1.36 -11.14 -5.63
C LEU A 73 -1.98 -11.95 -6.78
N LEU A 74 -1.75 -13.27 -6.84
CA LEU A 74 -2.39 -14.16 -7.81
C LEU A 74 -3.90 -14.33 -7.55
N LEU A 75 -4.38 -13.98 -6.35
CA LEU A 75 -5.81 -14.02 -6.03
C LEU A 75 -6.59 -12.83 -6.61
N ILE A 76 -5.89 -11.78 -7.06
CA ILE A 76 -6.52 -10.62 -7.69
C ILE A 76 -6.92 -11.02 -9.11
N SER A 77 -8.24 -11.09 -9.36
CA SER A 77 -8.74 -11.47 -10.67
C SER A 77 -8.41 -10.40 -11.73
N HIS A 78 -8.10 -10.85 -12.95
CA HIS A 78 -7.89 -9.95 -14.09
C HIS A 78 -9.05 -8.95 -14.29
N SER A 79 -10.29 -9.42 -14.14
CA SER A 79 -11.50 -8.59 -14.27
C SER A 79 -11.66 -7.53 -13.18
N SER A 80 -11.07 -7.75 -11.99
CA SER A 80 -11.17 -6.81 -10.87
C SER A 80 -10.06 -5.76 -10.85
N VAL A 81 -9.01 -5.92 -11.65
CA VAL A 81 -7.86 -4.99 -11.68
C VAL A 81 -8.28 -3.53 -11.88
N PRO A 82 -9.20 -3.18 -12.81
CA PRO A 82 -9.61 -1.80 -12.99
C PRO A 82 -10.31 -1.14 -11.79
N GLN A 83 -10.74 -1.93 -10.82
CA GLN A 83 -11.42 -1.46 -9.60
C GLN A 83 -10.48 -1.38 -8.39
N GLN A 84 -9.23 -1.86 -8.51
CA GLN A 84 -8.25 -1.76 -7.43
C GLN A 84 -7.65 -0.35 -7.35
N VAL A 85 -7.32 0.09 -6.14
CA VAL A 85 -6.72 1.41 -5.91
C VAL A 85 -5.20 1.34 -6.05
N THR A 86 -4.58 0.31 -5.45
CA THR A 86 -3.14 0.07 -5.58
C THR A 86 -2.87 -1.37 -5.96
N LEU A 87 -1.74 -1.59 -6.62
CA LEU A 87 -1.18 -2.90 -6.92
C LEU A 87 0.32 -2.83 -6.62
N SER A 88 0.92 -3.98 -6.35
CA SER A 88 2.34 -4.06 -6.01
C SER A 88 3.02 -5.16 -6.83
N TYR A 89 4.34 -5.16 -6.76
CA TYR A 89 5.22 -6.20 -7.26
C TYR A 89 6.45 -6.27 -6.35
N GLY A 90 6.94 -7.47 -6.08
CA GLY A 90 8.12 -7.63 -5.23
C GLY A 90 8.39 -9.08 -4.85
N MET A 91 9.43 -9.29 -4.04
CA MET A 91 9.73 -10.62 -3.51
C MET A 91 8.87 -10.92 -2.28
N PHE A 92 8.24 -12.09 -2.26
CA PHE A 92 7.52 -12.63 -1.10
C PHE A 92 7.85 -14.12 -0.95
N GLU A 93 8.30 -14.53 0.23
CA GLU A 93 8.74 -15.91 0.50
C GLU A 93 9.72 -16.47 -0.55
N ASN A 94 10.71 -15.67 -0.95
CA ASN A 94 11.71 -15.99 -1.98
C ASN A 94 11.15 -16.24 -3.39
N LYS A 95 9.92 -15.79 -3.67
CA LYS A 95 9.31 -15.81 -5.00
C LYS A 95 8.97 -14.41 -5.46
N LEU A 96 9.12 -14.15 -6.75
CA LEU A 96 8.56 -12.94 -7.35
C LEU A 96 7.03 -13.03 -7.29
N ASN A 97 6.45 -12.05 -6.63
CA ASN A 97 5.03 -11.90 -6.44
C ASN A 97 4.52 -10.74 -7.28
N SER A 98 3.59 -11.08 -8.17
CA SER A 98 2.99 -10.20 -9.15
C SER A 98 1.57 -10.70 -9.40
N ILE A 99 0.68 -9.81 -9.80
CA ILE A 99 -0.65 -10.22 -10.29
C ILE A 99 -0.54 -11.16 -11.50
N GLU A 100 -1.55 -11.98 -11.72
CA GLU A 100 -1.71 -12.68 -12.99
C GLU A 100 -2.54 -11.82 -13.96
N PHE A 101 -1.86 -11.18 -14.91
CA PHE A 101 -2.49 -10.29 -15.86
C PHE A 101 -2.06 -10.62 -17.29
N LYS A 102 -3.04 -11.01 -18.12
CA LYS A 102 -2.80 -11.32 -19.52
C LYS A 102 -2.77 -10.01 -20.32
N GLY A 103 -1.56 -9.55 -20.60
CA GLY A 103 -1.31 -8.39 -21.47
C GLY A 103 -0.51 -8.75 -22.72
N SER A 104 -0.23 -7.74 -23.53
CA SER A 104 0.58 -7.86 -24.74
C SER A 104 2.09 -8.02 -24.48
N PHE A 105 2.55 -7.92 -23.22
CA PHE A 105 3.96 -8.05 -22.83
C PHE A 105 4.29 -9.42 -22.21
N SER A 106 5.41 -10.01 -22.62
CA SER A 106 5.98 -11.23 -22.03
C SER A 106 6.40 -11.00 -20.57
N LYS A 107 6.55 -12.06 -19.76
CA LYS A 107 7.00 -11.95 -18.34
C LYS A 107 8.40 -11.36 -18.23
N GLU A 108 9.21 -11.55 -19.25
CA GLU A 108 10.56 -11.04 -19.38
C GLU A 108 10.56 -9.52 -19.62
N ASP A 109 9.62 -9.00 -20.43
CA ASP A 109 9.55 -7.57 -20.80
C ASP A 109 8.82 -6.69 -19.78
N ASP A 110 7.99 -7.31 -18.92
CA ASP A 110 7.14 -6.62 -17.93
C ASP A 110 6.99 -7.43 -16.63
N PRO A 111 8.06 -7.80 -15.91
CA PRO A 111 7.98 -8.73 -14.77
C PRO A 111 7.02 -8.28 -13.66
N SER A 112 6.79 -6.96 -13.50
CA SER A 112 5.81 -6.42 -12.55
C SER A 112 4.36 -6.49 -13.01
N ARG A 113 4.12 -6.72 -14.32
CA ARG A 113 2.84 -6.60 -15.02
C ARG A 113 2.29 -5.18 -15.13
N PHE A 114 3.04 -4.16 -14.70
CA PHE A 114 2.53 -2.79 -14.65
C PHE A 114 2.34 -2.18 -16.04
N LYS A 115 3.15 -2.54 -17.05
CA LYS A 115 2.90 -2.09 -18.43
C LYS A 115 1.62 -2.73 -18.97
N SER A 116 1.42 -4.01 -18.69
CA SER A 116 0.23 -4.76 -19.08
C SER A 116 -1.03 -4.16 -18.46
N VAL A 117 -1.02 -3.86 -17.16
CA VAL A 117 -2.12 -3.17 -16.47
C VAL A 117 -2.35 -1.77 -17.06
N HIS A 118 -1.28 -0.99 -17.24
CA HIS A 118 -1.37 0.35 -17.82
C HIS A 118 -2.07 0.31 -19.18
N CYS A 119 -1.68 -0.59 -20.07
CA CYS A 119 -2.27 -0.70 -21.40
C CYS A 119 -3.72 -1.19 -21.38
N ALA A 120 -4.11 -2.01 -20.40
CA ALA A 120 -5.51 -2.37 -20.24
C ALA A 120 -6.39 -1.20 -19.75
N LEU A 121 -5.86 -0.34 -18.88
CA LEU A 121 -6.58 0.83 -18.36
C LEU A 121 -6.57 2.01 -19.36
N TYR A 122 -5.50 2.15 -20.13
CA TYR A 122 -5.25 3.26 -21.05
C TYR A 122 -4.85 2.76 -22.44
N PRO A 123 -5.76 2.10 -23.18
CA PRO A 123 -5.45 1.40 -24.42
C PRO A 123 -5.00 2.31 -25.56
N LEU A 124 -5.29 3.60 -25.49
CA LEU A 124 -4.89 4.59 -26.50
C LEU A 124 -3.45 5.11 -26.32
N THR A 125 -2.72 4.60 -25.32
CA THR A 125 -1.34 4.98 -25.09
C THR A 125 -0.46 4.47 -26.24
N SER A 126 0.29 5.37 -26.88
CA SER A 126 0.95 5.11 -28.19
C SER A 126 1.99 3.98 -28.22
N TRP A 127 2.54 3.59 -27.07
CA TRP A 127 3.51 2.51 -26.95
C TRP A 127 2.89 1.17 -26.54
N CYS A 128 1.58 1.14 -26.27
CA CYS A 128 0.88 -0.10 -26.01
C CYS A 128 0.83 -0.94 -27.31
N PRO A 129 1.10 -2.25 -27.24
CA PRO A 129 1.15 -3.10 -28.42
C PRO A 129 -0.24 -3.42 -28.97
#